data_AF-A0A9J6ZD57-F1
#
_entry.id   AF-A0A9J6ZD57-F1
#
_cell.length_a   1.000
_cell.length_b   1.000
_cell.length_c   1.000
_cell.angle_alpha   90.00
_cell.angle_beta   90.00
_cell.angle_gamma   90.00
#
_symmetry.space_group_name_H-M   'P 1'
#
loop_
_entity.id
_entity.type
_entity.pdbx_description
1 polymer ?
#
loop_
_entity_poly.entity_id
_entity_poly.type
_entity_poly.pdbx_seq_one_letter_code
_entity_poly.pdbx_strand_id
1 'polypeptide(L)'
;MGKKQKKVTKQKEYTSVNSESNATSGSSLKDLLSGDVLEKLKAQSDALVQADQDRKNKEAAAKAEQQRLEQKRLENDFDYLLNNSDTNWSKYK
;
A
#
# COMPACT_ATOMS: atom_id res chain seq x y z
N MET A 1 -8.92 -51.87 27.94
CA MET A 1 -8.17 -50.62 27.66
C MET A 1 -9.14 -49.65 27.00
N GLY A 2 -9.39 -48.40 27.38
CA GLY A 2 -8.71 -47.45 28.24
C GLY A 2 -9.10 -46.05 27.75
N LYS A 3 -10.35 -45.64 28.06
CA LYS A 3 -10.97 -44.29 28.09
C LYS A 3 -10.56 -43.24 27.03
N LYS A 4 -11.59 -42.83 26.27
CA LYS A 4 -11.72 -41.58 25.51
C LYS A 4 -11.29 -40.36 26.34
N GLN A 5 -10.49 -39.47 25.77
CA GLN A 5 -10.18 -38.15 26.34
C GLN A 5 -10.43 -37.07 25.28
N LYS A 6 -11.69 -36.61 25.21
CA LYS A 6 -12.06 -35.30 24.65
C LYS A 6 -11.40 -34.24 25.54
N LYS A 7 -10.41 -33.50 25.03
CA LYS A 7 -9.97 -32.26 25.68
C LYS A 7 -10.75 -31.09 25.09
N VAL A 8 -11.72 -30.65 25.89
CA VAL A 8 -12.46 -29.40 25.75
C VAL A 8 -11.49 -28.27 26.09
N THR A 9 -11.01 -27.54 25.09
CA THR A 9 -10.24 -26.31 25.32
C THR A 9 -11.21 -25.14 25.37
N LYS A 10 -11.54 -24.78 26.63
CA LYS A 10 -11.90 -23.45 27.14
C LYS A 10 -12.11 -22.37 26.07
N GLN A 11 -13.37 -22.09 25.75
CA GLN A 11 -13.80 -20.80 25.23
C GLN A 11 -13.52 -19.76 26.33
N LYS A 12 -12.64 -18.79 26.04
CA LYS A 12 -12.54 -17.58 26.85
C LYS A 12 -13.77 -16.75 26.51
N GLU A 13 -14.71 -16.71 27.44
CA GLU A 13 -15.76 -15.70 27.50
C GLU A 13 -15.07 -14.33 27.59
N TYR A 14 -15.18 -13.55 26.52
CA TYR A 14 -15.00 -12.11 26.61
C TYR A 14 -16.32 -11.59 27.16
N THR A 15 -16.32 -11.22 28.44
CA THR A 15 -17.37 -10.41 29.03
C THR A 15 -17.50 -9.15 28.18
N SER A 16 -18.50 -9.13 27.31
CA SER A 16 -18.93 -7.93 26.59
C SER A 16 -19.44 -6.95 27.64
N VAL A 17 -18.56 -6.02 28.01
CA VAL A 17 -18.93 -4.85 28.80
C VAL A 17 -19.99 -4.10 28.02
N ASN A 18 -21.19 -4.14 28.60
CA ASN A 18 -22.33 -3.27 28.41
C ASN A 18 -22.03 -2.00 27.61
N SER A 19 -22.62 -1.87 26.42
CA SER A 19 -22.67 -0.63 25.64
C SER A 19 -24.13 -0.31 25.35
N GLU A 20 -24.93 -0.16 26.40
CA GLU A 20 -26.27 0.40 26.29
C GLU A 20 -26.18 1.89 25.92
N SER A 21 -26.74 2.19 24.75
CA SER A 21 -27.45 3.43 24.40
C SER A 21 -26.78 4.78 24.66
N ASN A 22 -26.26 5.38 23.59
CA ASN A 22 -26.61 6.78 23.33
C ASN A 22 -26.81 7.02 21.83
N ALA A 23 -27.95 6.54 21.33
CA ALA A 23 -28.53 7.06 20.10
C ALA A 23 -29.31 8.34 20.45
N THR A 24 -28.60 9.48 20.53
CA THR A 24 -29.25 10.80 20.51
C THR A 24 -28.58 11.68 19.47
N SER A 25 -29.34 11.98 18.42
CA SER A 25 -29.39 13.28 17.74
C SER A 25 -28.06 13.96 17.37
N GLY A 26 -27.68 13.87 16.09
CA GLY A 26 -27.05 14.97 15.35
C GLY A 26 -25.62 15.39 15.70
N SER A 27 -24.97 14.82 16.70
CA SER A 27 -23.56 15.12 17.00
C SER A 27 -22.67 14.43 15.96
N SER A 28 -21.89 15.22 15.21
CA SER A 28 -20.89 14.66 14.30
C SER A 28 -19.88 13.85 15.11
N LEU A 29 -19.28 12.80 14.54
CA LEU A 29 -18.20 12.03 15.19
C LEU A 29 -17.07 12.92 15.74
N LYS A 30 -16.94 14.13 15.17
CA LYS A 30 -16.03 15.19 15.61
C LYS A 30 -16.40 15.84 16.95
N ASP A 31 -17.67 15.89 17.32
CA ASP A 31 -18.14 16.42 18.62
C ASP A 31 -17.93 15.44 19.78
N LEU A 32 -17.80 14.15 19.47
CA LEU A 32 -17.55 13.09 20.45
C LEU A 32 -16.06 12.85 20.71
N LEU A 33 -15.20 13.26 19.78
CA LEU A 33 -13.74 13.12 19.89
C LEU A 33 -13.13 14.41 20.43
N SER A 34 -12.29 14.30 21.46
CA SER A 34 -11.49 15.44 21.92
C SER A 34 -10.53 15.92 20.82
N GLY A 35 -10.25 17.22 20.78
CA GLY A 35 -9.37 17.85 19.78
C GLY A 35 -8.01 17.15 19.67
N ASP A 36 -7.41 16.78 20.81
CA ASP A 36 -6.14 16.04 20.88
C ASP A 36 -6.18 14.69 20.16
N VAL A 37 -7.30 13.97 20.21
CA VAL A 37 -7.44 12.68 19.54
C VAL A 37 -7.61 12.87 18.04
N LEU A 38 -8.33 13.93 17.63
CA LEU A 38 -8.48 14.34 16.24
C LEU A 38 -7.16 14.76 15.59
N GLU A 39 -6.30 15.48 16.33
CA GLU A 39 -4.95 15.84 15.87
C GLU A 39 -4.06 14.62 15.72
N LYS A 40 -4.05 13.72 16.70
CA LYS A 40 -3.30 12.45 16.61
C LYS A 40 -3.76 11.60 15.44
N LEU A 41 -5.06 11.54 15.17
CA LEU A 41 -5.61 10.78 14.05
C LEU A 41 -5.21 11.41 12.70
N LYS A 42 -5.22 12.74 12.58
CA LYS A 42 -4.69 13.42 11.39
C LYS A 42 -3.21 13.11 11.18
N ALA A 43 -2.39 13.25 12.23
CA ALA A 43 -0.97 12.97 12.15
C ALA A 43 -0.69 11.51 11.71
N GLN A 44 -1.48 10.54 12.19
CA GLN A 44 -1.38 9.16 11.75
C GLN A 44 -1.84 8.96 10.30
N SER A 45 -2.94 9.60 9.90
CA SER A 45 -3.42 9.58 8.52
C SER A 45 -2.38 10.14 7.55
N ASP A 46 -1.81 11.29 7.87
CA ASP A 46 -0.80 11.96 7.05
C ASP A 46 0.48 11.11 6.96
N ALA A 47 0.90 10.49 8.07
CA ALA A 47 2.04 9.57 8.08
C ALA A 47 1.81 8.33 7.20
N LEU A 48 0.60 7.77 7.19
CA LEU A 48 0.26 6.62 6.34
C LEU A 48 0.22 7.00 4.86
N VAL A 49 -0.37 8.15 4.52
CA VAL A 49 -0.38 8.66 3.14
C VAL A 49 1.05 8.88 2.64
N GLN A 50 1.90 9.48 3.47
CA GLN A 50 3.31 9.70 3.13
C GLN A 50 4.06 8.38 2.91
N ALA A 51 3.85 7.39 3.79
CA ALA A 51 4.48 6.08 3.67
C ALA A 51 4.05 5.33 2.39
N ASP A 52 2.76 5.42 2.02
CA ASP A 52 2.25 4.84 0.78
C ASP A 52 2.80 5.55 -0.47
N GLN A 53 2.92 6.88 -0.42
CA GLN A 53 3.51 7.66 -1.50
C GLN A 53 4.99 7.29 -1.71
N ASP A 54 5.75 7.18 -0.62
CA ASP A 54 7.16 6.78 -0.66
C ASP A 54 7.36 5.37 -1.21
N ARG A 55 6.46 4.43 -0.88
CA ARG A 55 6.50 3.08 -1.42
C ARG A 55 6.29 3.07 -2.93
N LYS A 56 5.29 3.80 -3.42
CA LYS A 56 5.02 3.94 -4.87
C LYS A 56 6.19 4.58 -5.60
N ASN A 57 6.78 5.63 -5.02
CA ASN A 57 7.92 6.33 -5.61
C ASN A 57 9.15 5.43 -5.70
N LYS A 58 9.43 4.62 -4.66
CA LYS A 58 10.53 3.65 -4.68
C LYS A 58 10.34 2.56 -5.73
N GLU A 59 9.12 2.05 -5.88
CA GLU A 59 8.80 1.05 -6.90
C GLU A 59 8.92 1.63 -8.31
N ALA A 60 8.45 2.86 -8.53
CA ALA A 60 8.60 3.56 -9.80
C ALA A 60 10.09 3.82 -10.14
N ALA A 61 10.89 4.24 -9.16
CA ALA A 61 12.32 4.46 -9.34
C ALA A 61 13.06 3.17 -9.71
N ALA A 62 12.77 2.06 -9.02
CA ALA A 62 13.36 0.76 -9.34
C ALA A 62 13.00 0.30 -10.76
N LYS A 63 11.74 0.48 -11.19
CA LYS A 63 11.30 0.13 -12.54
C LYS A 63 11.95 1.02 -13.61
N ALA A 64 12.17 2.30 -13.33
CA ALA A 64 12.86 3.20 -14.25
C ALA A 64 14.34 2.82 -14.41
N GLU A 65 14.99 2.40 -13.32
CA GLU A 65 16.39 1.94 -13.37
C GLU A 65 16.54 0.65 -14.19
N GLN A 66 15.63 -0.32 -14.01
CA GLN A 66 15.61 -1.55 -14.82
C GLN A 66 15.43 -1.23 -16.32
N GLN A 67 14.46 -0.37 -16.66
CA GLN A 67 14.24 0.05 -18.04
C GLN A 67 15.45 0.75 -18.63
N ARG A 68 16.16 1.57 -17.85
CA ARG A 68 17.39 2.23 -18.31
C ARG A 68 18.51 1.22 -18.60
N LEU A 69 18.67 0.20 -17.76
CA LEU A 69 19.66 -0.85 -17.98
C LEU A 69 19.31 -1.70 -19.21
N GLU A 70 18.04 -2.06 -19.38
CA GLU A 70 17.54 -2.77 -20.55
C GLU A 70 17.71 -1.94 -21.82
N GLN A 71 17.35 -0.66 -21.79
CA GLN A 71 17.52 0.26 -22.91
C GLN A 71 19.00 0.38 -23.28
N LYS A 72 19.90 0.52 -22.30
CA LYS A 72 21.34 0.50 -22.55
C LYS A 72 21.80 -0.84 -23.14
N ARG A 73 21.22 -1.98 -22.75
CA ARG A 73 21.53 -3.28 -23.36
C ARG A 73 21.10 -3.31 -24.83
N LEU A 74 19.89 -2.83 -25.11
CA LEU A 74 19.31 -2.78 -26.46
C LEU A 74 20.05 -1.81 -27.38
N GLU A 75 20.55 -0.69 -26.86
CA GLU A 75 21.44 0.23 -27.58
C GLU A 75 22.78 -0.39 -27.98
N ASN A 76 23.23 -1.44 -27.28
CA ASN A 76 24.43 -2.18 -27.64
C ASN A 76 24.14 -3.42 -28.51
N ASP A 77 22.86 -3.77 -28.69
CA ASP A 77 22.43 -4.94 -29.43
C ASP A 77 22.16 -4.57 -30.89
N PHE A 78 23.06 -4.97 -31.80
CA PHE A 78 23.00 -4.57 -33.21
C PHE A 78 21.73 -5.04 -33.91
N ASP A 79 21.17 -6.19 -33.53
CA ASP A 79 19.91 -6.68 -34.11
C ASP A 79 18.74 -5.77 -33.71
N TYR A 80 18.73 -5.28 -32.46
CA TYR A 80 17.72 -4.33 -32.01
C TYR A 80 17.89 -2.98 -32.71
N LEU A 81 19.11 -2.45 -32.79
CA LEU A 81 19.38 -1.20 -33.49
C LEU A 81 18.99 -1.27 -34.96
N LEU A 82 19.31 -2.35 -35.66
CA LEU A 82 19.00 -2.48 -37.09
C LEU A 82 17.50 -2.49 -37.36
N ASN A 83 16.73 -3.14 -36.49
CA ASN A 83 15.27 -3.23 -36.65
C ASN A 83 14.52 -1.97 -36.19
N ASN A 84 15.09 -1.19 -35.26
CA ASN A 84 14.42 -0.03 -34.66
C ASN A 84 15.03 1.33 -35.05
N SER A 85 16.14 1.36 -35.80
CA SER A 85 16.72 2.61 -36.31
C SER A 85 16.15 3.00 -37.67
N ASP A 86 16.00 4.31 -37.89
CA ASP A 86 15.50 4.84 -39.16
C ASP A 86 16.62 4.80 -40.21
N THR A 87 16.51 3.87 -41.16
CA THR A 87 17.50 3.68 -42.25
C THR A 87 17.33 4.69 -43.38
N ASN A 88 16.39 5.63 -43.27
CA ASN A 88 16.04 6.52 -44.38
C ASN A 88 17.00 7.72 -44.50
N TRP A 89 18.16 7.48 -45.12
CA TRP A 89 19.20 8.48 -45.40
C TRP A 89 18.75 9.62 -46.33
N SER A 90 17.66 9.45 -47.09
CA SER A 90 17.15 10.47 -48.01
C SER A 90 16.55 11.70 -47.31
N LYS A 91 16.22 11.59 -46.01
CA LYS A 91 15.71 12.71 -45.19
C LYS A 91 16.77 13.75 -44.82
N TYR A 92 18.05 13.41 -45.00
CA TYR A 92 19.20 14.24 -44.61
C TYR A 92 19.97 14.78 -45.83
N LYS A 93 19.36 14.75 -47.02
CA LYS A 93 19.94 15.27 -48.28
C LYS A 93 19.47 16.68 -48.61
#